data_AF-A0A2V9GDQ3-F1
#
_entry.id   AF-A0A2V9GDQ3-F1
#
_cell.length_a   1.000
_cell.length_b   1.000
_cell.length_c   1.000
_cell.angle_alpha   90.00
_cell.angle_beta   90.00
_cell.angle_gamma   90.00
#
_symmetry.space_group_name_H-M   'P 1'
#
loop_
_entity.id
_entity.type
_entity.pdbx_description
1 polymer ?
#
loop_
_entity_poly.entity_id
_entity_poly.type
_entity_poly.pdbx_seq_one_letter_code
_entity_poly.pdbx_strand_id
1 'polypeptide(L)'
;MGETKQKERPSSSELARTAVAERQAEAKEIAEFLAGRTAAESPKHAQPAPMASLPEIARHESSPVAEFVEFLKQTKRVWLIVVGAIFGLIMLVTLAQRAFEWANKSRVRRQEQAVASVTPERLIARCGQPAEDLTKDLDPILMRTMTYRTGTNESLIFAFSRMAEEKSDWVFLTMKDESGAQSYETPEAQVAAMPCLDSKK
;
A
#
# COMPACT_ATOMS: atom_id res chain seq x y z
N MET A 1 -36.63 21.84 30.77
CA MET A 1 -35.34 22.07 30.08
C MET A 1 -34.45 20.92 30.50
N GLY A 2 -34.06 19.93 29.70
CA GLY A 2 -33.97 19.81 28.25
C GLY A 2 -32.68 19.04 27.98
N GLU A 3 -32.63 17.77 28.40
CA GLU A 3 -31.47 16.89 28.22
C GLU A 3 -31.24 16.63 26.73
N THR A 4 -30.08 17.02 26.20
CA THR A 4 -29.68 16.66 24.84
C THR A 4 -28.80 15.41 24.87
N LYS A 5 -29.43 14.30 24.47
CA LYS A 5 -28.85 12.97 24.22
C LYS A 5 -27.70 13.07 23.21
N GLN A 6 -26.48 12.82 23.66
CA GLN A 6 -25.33 12.58 22.79
C GLN A 6 -25.50 11.18 22.17
N LYS A 7 -25.73 11.14 20.85
CA LYS A 7 -25.80 9.90 20.06
C LYS A 7 -24.39 9.32 19.97
N GLU A 8 -24.10 8.34 20.82
CA GLU A 8 -22.85 7.57 20.78
C GLU A 8 -22.65 6.98 19.38
N ARG A 9 -21.55 7.37 18.73
CA ARG A 9 -21.08 6.70 17.52
C ARG A 9 -20.51 5.35 17.95
N PRO A 10 -20.88 4.24 17.29
CA PRO A 10 -20.35 2.93 17.65
C PRO A 10 -18.82 2.94 17.51
N SER A 11 -18.16 2.48 18.57
CA SER A 11 -16.70 2.43 18.66
C SER A 11 -16.15 1.48 17.58
N SER A 12 -14.96 1.79 17.06
CA SER A 12 -14.28 1.05 15.97
C SER A 12 -14.13 -0.46 16.23
N SER A 13 -14.24 -0.90 17.49
CA SER A 13 -14.21 -2.30 17.88
C SER A 13 -15.50 -3.07 17.57
N GLU A 14 -16.66 -2.43 17.57
CA GLU A 14 -17.96 -3.07 17.24
C GLU A 14 -18.14 -3.25 15.73
N LEU A 15 -17.66 -2.29 14.93
CA LEU A 15 -17.59 -2.41 13.46
C LEU A 15 -16.64 -3.52 13.01
N ALA A 16 -15.54 -3.73 13.74
CA ALA A 16 -14.62 -4.83 13.46
C ALA A 16 -15.23 -6.19 13.81
N ARG A 17 -16.00 -6.30 14.90
CA ARG A 17 -16.66 -7.55 15.32
C ARG A 17 -17.80 -7.95 14.40
N THR A 18 -18.58 -6.98 13.92
CA THR A 18 -19.66 -7.22 12.95
C THR A 18 -19.11 -7.66 11.60
N ALA A 19 -18.05 -7.02 11.10
CA ALA A 19 -17.39 -7.44 9.86
C ALA A 19 -16.74 -8.83 9.93
N VAL A 20 -16.24 -9.25 11.10
CA VAL A 20 -15.69 -10.61 11.30
C VAL A 20 -16.83 -11.65 11.37
N ALA A 21 -17.96 -11.32 12.00
CA ALA A 21 -19.11 -12.21 12.06
C ALA A 21 -19.75 -12.44 10.68
N GLU A 22 -19.82 -11.39 9.84
CA GLU A 22 -20.34 -11.48 8.46
C GLU A 22 -19.45 -12.38 7.59
N ARG A 23 -18.11 -12.23 7.67
CA ARG A 23 -17.17 -13.09 6.94
C ARG A 23 -17.16 -14.53 7.41
N GLN A 24 -17.47 -14.79 8.69
CA GLN A 24 -17.59 -16.16 9.20
C GLN A 24 -18.91 -16.82 8.78
N ALA A 25 -19.99 -16.06 8.60
CA ALA A 25 -21.25 -16.57 8.09
C ALA A 25 -21.13 -16.99 6.62
N GLU A 26 -20.49 -16.16 5.77
CA GLU A 26 -20.23 -16.50 4.37
C GLU A 26 -19.34 -17.74 4.22
N ALA A 27 -18.30 -17.88 5.06
CA ALA A 27 -17.42 -19.05 5.02
C ALA A 27 -18.14 -20.35 5.41
N LYS A 28 -19.17 -20.26 6.28
CA LYS A 28 -19.95 -21.41 6.72
C LYS A 28 -20.96 -21.86 5.65
N GLU A 29 -21.57 -20.92 4.94
CA GLU A 29 -22.47 -21.22 3.80
C GLU A 29 -21.72 -21.91 2.65
N ILE A 30 -20.50 -21.46 2.36
CA ILE A 30 -19.64 -22.09 1.33
C ILE A 30 -19.26 -23.52 1.74
N ALA A 31 -19.01 -23.77 3.03
CA ALA A 31 -18.69 -25.11 3.54
C ALA A 31 -19.89 -26.07 3.48
N GLU A 32 -21.11 -25.59 3.80
CA GLU A 32 -22.33 -26.40 3.67
C GLU A 32 -22.67 -26.70 2.20
N PHE A 33 -22.47 -25.74 1.29
CA PHE A 33 -22.68 -25.95 -0.14
C PHE A 33 -21.72 -27.01 -0.72
N LEU A 34 -20.46 -27.02 -0.27
CA LEU A 34 -19.47 -28.02 -0.68
C LEU A 34 -19.75 -29.41 -0.06
N ALA A 35 -20.27 -29.46 1.16
CA ALA A 35 -20.66 -30.72 1.81
C ALA A 35 -21.96 -31.31 1.23
N GLY A 36 -22.89 -30.48 0.77
CA GLY A 36 -24.12 -30.93 0.09
C GLY A 36 -23.86 -31.53 -1.30
N ARG A 37 -22.81 -31.08 -1.99
CA ARG A 37 -22.50 -31.52 -3.36
C ARG A 37 -21.80 -32.88 -3.42
N THR A 38 -21.15 -33.33 -2.34
CA THR A 38 -20.52 -34.66 -2.25
C THR A 38 -21.49 -35.79 -1.89
N ALA A 39 -22.72 -35.47 -1.48
CA ALA A 39 -23.74 -36.48 -1.13
C ALA A 39 -24.64 -36.92 -2.30
N ALA A 40 -24.55 -36.29 -3.48
CA ALA A 40 -25.56 -36.39 -4.52
C ALA A 40 -25.20 -37.27 -5.74
N GLU A 41 -24.13 -38.07 -5.72
CA GLU A 41 -23.81 -38.95 -6.86
C GLU A 41 -23.51 -40.38 -6.43
N SER A 42 -24.59 -41.16 -6.29
CA SER A 42 -24.56 -42.62 -6.20
C SER A 42 -25.64 -43.19 -7.12
N PRO A 43 -25.29 -43.97 -8.17
CA PRO A 43 -26.24 -44.81 -8.84
C PRO A 43 -26.14 -46.24 -8.31
N LYS A 44 -27.21 -46.68 -7.64
CA LYS A 44 -27.58 -48.09 -7.42
C LYS A 44 -27.96 -48.74 -8.76
N HIS A 45 -27.39 -49.89 -9.11
CA HIS A 45 -28.07 -50.91 -9.90
C HIS A 45 -27.80 -52.32 -9.37
N ALA A 46 -28.81 -53.18 -9.52
CA ALA A 46 -29.11 -54.34 -8.69
C ALA A 46 -28.43 -55.67 -9.13
N GLN A 47 -28.40 -56.61 -8.18
CA GLN A 47 -28.06 -58.05 -8.21
C GLN A 47 -28.73 -58.86 -9.35
N PRO A 48 -28.30 -60.12 -9.69
CA PRO A 48 -27.83 -61.18 -8.78
C PRO A 48 -26.58 -62.00 -9.21
N ALA A 49 -26.08 -62.80 -8.27
CA ALA A 49 -25.00 -63.77 -8.46
C ALA A 49 -25.36 -64.87 -9.47
N PRO A 50 -24.35 -65.51 -10.09
CA PRO A 50 -24.09 -66.91 -9.70
C PRO A 50 -22.61 -67.25 -9.52
N MET A 51 -22.38 -68.32 -8.77
CA MET A 51 -21.09 -68.94 -8.50
C MET A 51 -20.35 -69.39 -9.76
N ALA A 52 -19.02 -69.23 -9.79
CA ALA A 52 -18.05 -70.31 -10.00
C ALA A 52 -16.63 -69.78 -10.28
N SER A 53 -15.64 -70.55 -9.85
CA SER A 53 -14.20 -70.52 -10.16
C SER A 53 -13.32 -69.38 -9.64
N LEU A 54 -12.74 -69.60 -8.46
CA LEU A 54 -11.27 -69.55 -8.33
C LEU A 54 -10.73 -70.90 -8.88
N PRO A 55 -9.48 -71.01 -9.38
CA PRO A 55 -8.33 -70.23 -8.90
C PRO A 55 -7.35 -69.79 -9.99
N GLU A 56 -6.91 -68.53 -9.95
CA GLU A 56 -5.55 -68.24 -10.40
C GLU A 56 -4.96 -67.17 -9.48
N ILE A 57 -4.34 -67.65 -8.41
CA ILE A 57 -3.43 -66.87 -7.60
C ILE A 57 -2.20 -66.63 -8.48
N ALA A 58 -2.28 -65.63 -9.35
CA ALA A 58 -1.10 -64.97 -9.86
C ALA A 58 -0.43 -64.31 -8.65
N ARG A 59 0.63 -64.94 -8.17
CA ARG A 59 1.54 -64.38 -7.17
C ARG A 59 2.10 -63.05 -7.68
N HIS A 60 1.40 -61.95 -7.39
CA HIS A 60 2.06 -60.67 -7.22
C HIS A 60 2.43 -60.56 -5.75
N GLU A 61 3.64 -60.98 -5.44
CA GLU A 61 4.32 -60.63 -4.19
C GLU A 61 4.65 -59.13 -4.25
N SER A 62 3.63 -58.27 -4.19
CA SER A 62 3.82 -56.86 -3.88
C SER A 62 4.13 -56.80 -2.38
N SER A 63 5.42 -56.87 -2.07
CA SER A 63 5.92 -56.68 -0.72
C SER A 63 5.29 -55.41 -0.12
N PRO A 64 4.63 -55.48 1.05
CA PRO A 64 4.02 -54.31 1.69
C PRO A 64 5.05 -53.20 1.92
N VAL A 65 6.33 -53.57 2.06
CA VAL A 65 7.45 -52.64 2.18
C VAL A 65 7.62 -51.77 0.92
N ALA A 66 7.34 -52.31 -0.27
CA ALA A 66 7.43 -51.56 -1.53
C ALA A 66 6.33 -50.49 -1.62
N GLU A 67 5.11 -50.80 -1.20
CA GLU A 67 4.01 -49.81 -1.12
C GLU A 67 4.29 -48.73 -0.06
N PHE A 68 4.82 -49.10 1.11
CA PHE A 68 5.21 -48.11 2.13
C PHE A 68 6.33 -47.16 1.66
N VAL A 69 7.29 -47.67 0.88
CA VAL A 69 8.36 -46.85 0.31
C VAL A 69 7.82 -45.89 -0.76
N GLU A 70 6.89 -46.34 -1.60
CA GLU A 70 6.17 -45.48 -2.56
C GLU A 70 5.40 -44.37 -1.84
N PHE A 71 4.62 -44.69 -0.80
CA PHE A 71 3.89 -43.72 0.03
C PHE A 71 4.81 -42.71 0.71
N LEU A 72 5.93 -43.14 1.28
CA LEU A 72 6.93 -42.26 1.89
C LEU A 72 7.56 -41.33 0.85
N LYS A 73 7.83 -41.83 -0.35
CA LYS A 73 8.40 -41.06 -1.46
C LYS A 73 7.41 -40.02 -1.99
N GLN A 74 6.13 -40.38 -2.09
CA GLN A 74 5.05 -39.48 -2.48
C GLN A 74 4.84 -38.38 -1.43
N THR A 75 4.77 -38.76 -0.16
CA THR A 75 4.60 -37.82 0.97
C THR A 75 5.79 -36.86 1.07
N LYS A 76 7.01 -37.36 0.90
CA LYS A 76 8.22 -36.53 0.86
C LYS A 76 8.20 -35.54 -0.30
N ARG A 77 7.73 -35.96 -1.48
CA ARG A 77 7.65 -35.09 -2.66
C ARG A 77 6.59 -34.00 -2.48
N VAL A 78 5.42 -34.34 -1.95
CA VAL A 78 4.37 -33.35 -1.63
C VAL A 78 4.88 -32.37 -0.57
N TRP A 79 5.54 -32.87 0.48
CA TRP A 79 6.10 -32.03 1.53
C TRP A 79 7.16 -31.05 1.00
N LEU A 80 8.05 -31.51 0.10
CA LEU A 80 9.02 -30.64 -0.55
C LEU A 80 8.38 -29.57 -1.43
N ILE A 81 7.29 -29.88 -2.13
CA ILE A 81 6.53 -28.89 -2.92
C ILE A 81 5.91 -27.84 -1.99
N VAL A 82 5.30 -28.28 -0.87
CA VAL A 82 4.68 -27.37 0.10
C VAL A 82 5.73 -26.45 0.74
N VAL A 83 6.85 -27.01 1.20
CA VAL A 83 7.95 -26.22 1.77
C VAL A 83 8.53 -25.26 0.73
N GLY A 84 8.73 -25.72 -0.50
CA GLY A 84 9.21 -24.88 -1.61
C GLY A 84 8.25 -23.75 -1.95
N ALA A 85 6.95 -24.01 -1.96
CA ALA A 85 5.92 -23.00 -2.21
C ALA A 85 5.89 -21.95 -1.10
N ILE A 86 5.96 -22.37 0.18
CA ILE A 86 6.03 -21.44 1.32
C ILE A 86 7.29 -20.57 1.22
N PHE A 87 8.44 -21.19 0.95
CA PHE A 87 9.71 -20.47 0.84
C PHE A 87 9.71 -19.49 -0.34
N GLY A 88 9.15 -19.91 -1.48
CA GLY A 88 8.97 -19.06 -2.65
C GLY A 88 8.07 -17.86 -2.37
N LEU A 89 6.95 -18.07 -1.66
CA LEU A 89 6.04 -17.01 -1.29
C LEU A 89 6.68 -16.01 -0.31
N ILE A 90 7.42 -16.50 0.69
CA ILE A 90 8.16 -15.64 1.64
C ILE A 90 9.22 -14.81 0.90
N MET A 91 9.98 -15.42 -0.01
CA MET A 91 10.96 -14.70 -0.84
C MET A 91 10.30 -13.63 -1.72
N LEU A 92 9.18 -13.95 -2.35
CA LEU A 92 8.44 -13.00 -3.18
C LEU A 92 7.96 -11.79 -2.36
N VAL A 93 7.33 -12.04 -1.20
CA VAL A 93 6.81 -10.99 -0.31
C VAL A 93 7.94 -10.11 0.22
N THR A 94 9.06 -10.70 0.66
CA THR A 94 10.20 -9.93 1.18
C THR A 94 10.88 -9.09 0.11
N LEU A 95 11.03 -9.62 -1.12
CA LEU A 95 11.55 -8.84 -2.25
C LEU A 95 10.62 -7.68 -2.60
N ALA A 96 9.30 -7.92 -2.65
CA ALA A 96 8.32 -6.88 -2.90
C ALA A 96 8.38 -5.78 -1.84
N GLN A 97 8.39 -6.14 -0.55
CA GLN A 97 8.49 -5.19 0.56
C GLN A 97 9.75 -4.31 0.45
N ARG A 98 10.93 -4.93 0.24
CA ARG A 98 12.18 -4.17 0.07
C ARG A 98 12.15 -3.26 -1.15
N ALA A 99 11.55 -3.69 -2.25
CA ALA A 99 11.43 -2.88 -3.45
C ALA A 99 10.52 -1.65 -3.20
N PHE A 100 9.38 -1.84 -2.52
CA PHE A 100 8.48 -0.74 -2.15
C PHE A 100 9.14 0.23 -1.16
N GLU A 101 9.83 -0.27 -0.14
CA GLU A 101 10.57 0.57 0.81
C GLU A 101 11.66 1.38 0.12
N TRP A 102 12.42 0.76 -0.78
CA TRP A 102 13.45 1.46 -1.54
C TRP A 102 12.86 2.51 -2.48
N ALA A 103 11.76 2.20 -3.16
CA ALA A 103 11.06 3.14 -4.03
C ALA A 103 10.52 4.34 -3.25
N ASN A 104 9.88 4.10 -2.10
CA ASN A 104 9.39 5.17 -1.24
C ASN A 104 10.54 6.03 -0.71
N LYS A 105 11.60 5.41 -0.19
CA LYS A 105 12.78 6.14 0.29
C LYS A 105 13.48 6.94 -0.81
N SER A 106 13.48 6.42 -2.04
CA SER A 106 14.02 7.15 -3.20
C SER A 106 13.17 8.36 -3.55
N ARG A 107 11.83 8.23 -3.54
CA ARG A 107 10.91 9.35 -3.78
C ARG A 107 11.05 10.43 -2.74
N VAL A 108 11.04 10.06 -1.46
CA VAL A 108 11.21 11.00 -0.33
C VAL A 108 12.52 11.77 -0.47
N ARG A 109 13.64 11.07 -0.72
CA ARG A 109 14.94 11.74 -0.93
C ARG A 109 14.95 12.71 -2.10
N ARG A 110 14.25 12.40 -3.21
CA ARG A 110 14.16 13.32 -4.35
C ARG A 110 13.36 14.57 -3.99
N GLN A 111 12.24 14.40 -3.31
CA GLN A 111 11.41 15.52 -2.86
C GLN A 111 12.12 16.39 -1.82
N GLU A 112 12.81 15.76 -0.86
CA GLU A 112 13.68 16.47 0.09
C GLU A 112 14.75 17.29 -0.62
N GLN A 113 15.44 16.74 -1.62
CA GLN A 113 16.44 17.46 -2.40
C GLN A 113 15.84 18.59 -3.25
N ALA A 114 14.65 18.36 -3.82
CA ALA A 114 13.95 19.34 -4.63
C ALA A 114 13.54 20.56 -3.78
N VAL A 115 13.08 20.32 -2.55
CA VAL A 115 12.62 21.34 -1.60
C VAL A 115 13.75 22.02 -0.84
N ALA A 116 14.78 21.28 -0.43
CA ALA A 116 15.92 21.83 0.32
C ALA A 116 16.73 22.87 -0.47
N SER A 117 16.52 22.91 -1.79
CA SER A 117 17.24 23.80 -2.69
C SER A 117 16.34 24.83 -3.37
N VAL A 118 15.17 25.09 -2.78
CA VAL A 118 14.21 26.08 -3.24
C VAL A 118 14.74 27.47 -2.95
N THR A 119 15.20 28.15 -4.00
CA THR A 119 15.48 29.58 -4.01
C THR A 119 14.48 30.27 -4.95
N PRO A 120 14.24 31.58 -4.80
CA PRO A 120 13.37 32.34 -5.70
C PRO A 120 13.69 32.12 -7.18
N GLU A 121 14.98 32.11 -7.51
CA GLU A 121 15.50 31.97 -8.87
C GLU A 121 15.26 30.55 -9.41
N ARG A 122 15.42 29.53 -8.55
CA ARG A 122 15.16 28.14 -8.93
C ARG A 122 13.67 27.86 -9.09
N LEU A 123 12.83 28.49 -8.27
CA LEU A 123 11.38 28.49 -8.41
C LEU A 123 10.97 29.08 -9.76
N ILE A 124 11.51 30.24 -10.12
CA ILE A 124 11.22 30.86 -11.43
C ILE A 124 11.67 29.95 -12.57
N ALA A 125 12.85 29.35 -12.47
CA ALA A 125 13.36 28.45 -13.50
C ALA A 125 12.50 27.18 -13.70
N ARG A 126 11.93 26.64 -12.61
CA ARG A 126 11.14 25.40 -12.65
C ARG A 126 9.65 25.61 -12.92
N CYS A 127 9.07 26.61 -12.26
CA CYS A 127 7.63 26.86 -12.21
C CYS A 127 7.18 28.06 -13.08
N GLY A 128 8.13 28.85 -13.59
CA GLY A 128 7.84 30.04 -14.39
C GLY A 128 7.71 31.30 -13.56
N GLN A 129 7.21 32.39 -14.16
CA GLN A 129 7.06 33.66 -13.44
C GLN A 129 5.90 33.59 -12.42
N PRO A 130 6.09 34.14 -11.21
CA PRO A 130 5.02 34.26 -10.24
C PRO A 130 3.97 35.26 -10.73
N ALA A 131 2.74 35.13 -10.21
CA ALA A 131 1.68 36.11 -10.43
C ALA A 131 1.99 37.43 -9.71
N GLU A 132 2.59 37.35 -8.52
CA GLU A 132 3.04 38.50 -7.74
C GLU A 132 4.40 38.21 -7.12
N ASP A 133 5.28 39.21 -7.13
CA ASP A 133 6.62 39.14 -6.54
C ASP A 133 6.89 40.44 -5.79
N LEU A 134 6.86 40.37 -4.47
CA LEU A 134 7.05 41.51 -3.60
C LEU A 134 8.32 41.31 -2.77
N THR A 135 9.26 42.23 -2.91
CA THR A 135 10.43 42.29 -2.01
C THR A 135 10.28 43.45 -1.04
N LYS A 136 10.36 43.17 0.26
CA LYS A 136 10.36 44.14 1.35
C LYS A 136 11.74 44.22 1.96
N ASP A 137 12.18 45.45 2.19
CA ASP A 137 13.41 45.74 2.90
C ASP A 137 13.14 45.96 4.38
N LEU A 138 13.72 45.12 5.23
CA LEU A 138 13.58 45.12 6.68
C LEU A 138 14.98 45.01 7.27
N ASP A 139 15.80 46.05 7.09
CA ASP A 139 17.21 46.08 7.49
C ASP A 139 17.47 45.41 8.86
N PRO A 140 18.38 44.41 8.94
CA PRO A 140 19.32 43.96 7.90
C PRO A 140 18.80 42.77 7.06
N ILE A 141 17.49 42.53 6.96
CA ILE A 141 16.88 41.37 6.29
C ILE A 141 16.03 41.84 5.10
N LEU A 142 16.27 41.25 3.94
CA LEU A 142 15.40 41.37 2.78
C LEU A 142 14.43 40.19 2.77
N MET A 143 13.13 40.48 2.78
CA MET A 143 12.08 39.47 2.62
C MET A 143 11.52 39.50 1.21
N ARG A 144 11.40 38.35 0.57
CA ARG A 144 10.77 38.22 -0.74
C ARG A 144 9.61 37.25 -0.67
N THR A 145 8.45 37.72 -1.10
CA THR A 145 7.22 36.94 -1.13
C THR A 145 6.79 36.76 -2.57
N MET A 146 6.64 35.52 -3.01
CA MET A 146 6.22 35.18 -4.37
C MET A 146 4.91 34.42 -4.33
N THR A 147 3.94 34.84 -5.12
CA THR A 147 2.62 34.20 -5.21
C THR A 147 2.46 33.51 -6.56
N TYR A 148 2.11 32.23 -6.54
CA TYR A 148 1.84 31.43 -7.73
C TYR A 148 0.40 30.96 -7.75
N ARG A 149 -0.22 30.95 -8.94
CA ARG A 149 -1.55 30.36 -9.13
C ARG A 149 -1.40 28.89 -9.48
N THR A 150 -1.97 28.01 -8.66
CA THR A 150 -1.99 26.56 -8.90
C THR A 150 -3.29 26.09 -9.53
N GLY A 151 -4.37 26.86 -9.39
CA GLY A 151 -5.68 26.56 -9.97
C GLY A 151 -6.49 27.83 -10.26
N THR A 152 -7.81 27.67 -10.43
CA THR A 152 -8.72 28.80 -10.73
C THR A 152 -8.90 29.75 -9.55
N ASN A 153 -8.85 29.25 -8.31
CA ASN A 153 -9.03 30.03 -7.08
C ASN A 153 -8.01 29.66 -5.98
N GLU A 154 -6.95 28.93 -6.34
CA GLU A 154 -5.92 28.51 -5.39
C GLU A 154 -4.61 29.21 -5.76
N SER A 155 -4.08 29.95 -4.79
CA SER A 155 -2.76 30.55 -4.89
C SER A 155 -1.89 30.12 -3.72
N LEU A 156 -0.61 29.93 -4.02
CA LEU A 156 0.42 29.53 -3.08
C LEU A 156 1.40 30.67 -2.91
N ILE A 157 1.68 31.00 -1.66
CA ILE A 157 2.59 32.05 -1.23
C ILE A 157 3.87 31.40 -0.73
N PHE A 158 4.98 31.79 -1.34
CA PHE A 158 6.34 31.39 -0.94
C PHE A 158 7.02 32.59 -0.29
N ALA A 159 7.54 32.40 0.92
CA ALA A 159 8.30 33.42 1.63
C ALA A 159 9.78 33.04 1.69
N PHE A 160 10.63 34.01 1.38
CA PHE A 160 12.08 33.91 1.43
C PHE A 160 12.65 35.04 2.26
N SER A 161 13.80 34.80 2.88
CA SER A 161 14.62 35.85 3.47
C SER A 161 16.06 35.75 2.99
N ARG A 162 16.75 36.88 2.98
CA ARG A 162 18.22 36.96 2.88
C ARG A 162 18.70 38.13 3.73
N MET A 163 19.97 38.15 4.10
CA MET A 163 20.57 39.32 4.74
C MET A 163 20.84 40.41 3.68
N ALA A 164 20.56 41.66 4.02
CA ALA A 164 20.73 42.85 3.17
C ALA A 164 22.21 43.24 3.02
N GLU A 165 23.00 43.07 4.08
CA GLU A 165 24.40 43.55 4.15
C GLU A 165 25.42 42.64 3.45
N GLU A 166 25.05 41.42 3.05
CA GLU A 166 26.02 40.45 2.52
C GLU A 166 25.42 39.61 1.39
N LYS A 167 26.29 39.04 0.52
CA LYS A 167 25.96 38.10 -0.57
C LYS A 167 25.45 36.75 -0.02
N SER A 168 24.52 36.80 0.92
CA SER A 168 23.87 35.65 1.52
C SER A 168 22.89 35.03 0.54
N ASP A 169 22.81 33.71 0.58
CA ASP A 169 21.85 32.96 -0.20
C ASP A 169 20.43 33.20 0.33
N TRP A 170 19.45 33.13 -0.57
CA TRP A 170 18.04 33.15 -0.17
C TRP A 170 17.70 31.90 0.63
N VAL A 171 17.10 32.10 1.80
CA VAL A 171 16.58 31.05 2.66
C VAL A 171 15.08 30.95 2.47
N PHE A 172 14.60 29.77 2.11
CA PHE A 172 13.19 29.45 2.10
C PHE A 172 12.64 29.41 3.52
N LEU A 173 11.60 30.20 3.80
CA LEU A 173 10.96 30.26 5.10
C LEU A 173 9.75 29.35 5.16
N THR A 174 8.76 29.60 4.31
CA THR A 174 7.48 28.90 4.36
C THR A 174 6.79 28.90 3.00
N MET A 175 5.98 27.87 2.77
CA MET A 175 4.99 27.82 1.69
C MET A 175 3.61 27.68 2.32
N LYS A 176 2.69 28.56 1.94
CA LYS A 176 1.32 28.60 2.47
C LYS A 176 0.31 28.84 1.37
N ASP A 177 -0.94 28.53 1.63
CA ASP A 177 -2.05 29.01 0.82
C ASP A 177 -2.26 30.54 0.98
N GLU A 178 -3.05 31.12 0.08
CA GLU A 178 -3.44 32.54 0.14
C GLU A 178 -4.08 32.94 1.47
N SER A 179 -4.93 32.05 2.01
CA SER A 179 -5.59 32.26 3.31
C SER A 179 -4.64 32.17 4.50
N GLY A 180 -3.44 31.63 4.32
CA GLY A 180 -2.52 31.29 5.41
C GLY A 180 -3.04 30.21 6.36
N ALA A 181 -4.16 29.56 6.02
CA ALA A 181 -4.79 28.52 6.82
C ALA A 181 -4.06 27.17 6.69
N GLN A 182 -3.49 26.92 5.51
CA GLN A 182 -2.73 25.71 5.21
C GLN A 182 -1.25 26.05 5.02
N SER A 183 -0.43 25.58 5.95
CA SER A 183 1.03 25.61 5.83
C SER A 183 1.54 24.27 5.30
N TYR A 184 2.44 24.32 4.33
CA TYR A 184 3.04 23.13 3.72
C TYR A 184 4.48 22.97 4.24
N GLU A 185 4.63 22.25 5.35
CA GLU A 185 5.94 22.07 6.00
C GLU A 185 6.71 20.85 5.48
N THR A 186 6.02 19.82 5.01
CA THR A 186 6.67 18.60 4.52
C THR A 186 7.02 18.72 3.02
N PRO A 187 8.16 18.18 2.57
CA PRO A 187 8.52 18.18 1.15
C PRO A 187 7.48 17.51 0.26
N GLU A 188 6.86 16.44 0.75
CA GLU A 188 5.75 15.75 0.10
C GLU A 188 4.56 16.67 -0.12
N ALA A 189 4.13 17.40 0.91
CA ALA A 189 3.00 18.32 0.81
C ALA A 189 3.33 19.50 -0.10
N GLN A 190 4.57 19.99 -0.09
CA GLN A 190 5.01 21.06 -0.98
C GLN A 190 5.00 20.65 -2.44
N VAL A 191 5.56 19.48 -2.77
CA VAL A 191 5.55 18.96 -4.14
C VAL A 191 4.15 18.54 -4.57
N ALA A 192 3.31 18.04 -3.66
CA ALA A 192 1.92 17.71 -3.98
C ALA A 192 1.11 18.96 -4.35
N ALA A 193 1.28 20.06 -3.61
CA ALA A 193 0.59 21.32 -3.89
C ALA A 193 1.21 22.07 -5.09
N MET A 194 2.52 21.94 -5.30
CA MET A 194 3.22 22.51 -6.46
C MET A 194 4.13 21.46 -7.15
N PRO A 195 3.59 20.68 -8.10
CA PRO A 195 4.33 19.60 -8.76
C PRO A 195 5.55 20.05 -9.56
N CYS A 196 5.59 21.31 -10.03
CA CYS A 196 6.72 21.84 -10.78
C CYS A 196 8.01 21.93 -9.94
N LEU A 197 7.93 21.86 -8.60
CA LEU A 197 9.11 21.85 -7.74
C LEU A 197 10.00 20.61 -7.95
N ASP A 198 9.41 19.45 -8.26
CA ASP A 198 10.12 18.19 -8.55
C ASP A 198 10.41 18.01 -10.06
N SER A 199 10.00 18.97 -10.90
CA SER A 199 10.30 18.91 -12.33
C SER A 199 11.79 19.11 -12.58
N LYS A 200 12.44 18.09 -13.15
CA LYS A 200 13.76 18.20 -13.78
C LYS A 200 13.61 18.85 -15.16
N LYS A 201 13.27 20.13 -15.19
CA LYS A 201 13.51 20.97 -16.36
C LYS A 201 14.94 21.47 -16.35
#